data_AF-A0A9E6WHY6-F1
#
_entry.id   AF-A0A9E6WHY6-F1
#
_cell.length_a   1.000
_cell.length_b   1.000
_cell.length_c   1.000
_cell.angle_alpha   90.00
_cell.angle_beta   90.00
_cell.angle_gamma   90.00
#
_symmetry.space_group_name_H-M   'P 1'
#
loop_
_entity.id
_entity.type
_entity.pdbx_description
1 polymer ?
#
loop_
_entity_poly.entity_id
_entity_poly.type
_entity_poly.pdbx_seq_one_letter_code
_entity_poly.pdbx_strand_id
1 'polypeptide(L)' 'MAFWLFKSEPSTWSWDQQVGRGEAGEEWDGVRNYQARNFMRAMQVGDRGFFYHSQTEKAVVGIVE' A
#
# COMPACT_ATOMS: atom_id res chain seq x y z
N MET A 1 6.35 -16.09 -2.87
CA MET A 1 5.66 -15.14 -1.98
C MET A 1 6.67 -14.10 -1.53
N ALA A 2 6.57 -12.92 -2.10
CA ALA A 2 7.37 -11.76 -1.74
C ALA A 2 6.64 -10.93 -0.68
N PHE A 3 7.37 -10.04 -0.01
CA PHE A 3 6.82 -9.10 0.96
C PHE A 3 7.16 -7.68 0.56
N TRP A 4 6.20 -6.78 0.72
CA TRP A 4 6.27 -5.41 0.23
C TRP A 4 5.97 -4.38 1.32
N LEU A 5 6.19 -3.11 1.02
CA LEU A 5 5.80 -1.99 1.89
C LEU A 5 5.25 -0.85 1.03
N PHE A 6 4.02 -0.46 1.33
CA PHE A 6 3.30 0.61 0.65
C PHE A 6 3.23 1.82 1.57
N LYS A 7 3.69 2.98 1.09
CA LYS A 7 3.64 4.23 1.85
C LYS A 7 2.41 5.01 1.43
N SER A 8 1.55 5.32 2.39
CA SER A 8 0.39 6.19 2.20
C SER A 8 0.46 7.38 3.14
N GLU A 9 0.05 8.57 2.71
CA GLU A 9 -0.18 9.68 3.64
C GLU A 9 -1.63 9.59 4.16
N PRO A 10 -1.88 9.57 5.49
CA PRO A 10 -3.23 9.40 6.02
C PRO A 10 -4.24 10.46 5.58
N SER A 11 -3.75 11.66 5.25
CA SER A 11 -4.55 12.77 4.73
C SER A 11 -5.06 12.52 3.30
N THR A 12 -4.40 11.65 2.55
CA THR A 12 -4.74 11.30 1.17
C THR A 12 -5.48 9.96 1.10
N TRP A 13 -4.93 8.93 1.74
CA TRP A 13 -5.54 7.60 1.84
C TRP A 13 -5.17 6.94 3.16
N SER A 14 -6.14 6.82 4.07
CA SER A 14 -5.94 6.31 5.42
C SER A 14 -6.18 4.81 5.53
N TRP A 15 -5.66 4.20 6.61
CA TRP A 15 -5.95 2.82 6.94
C TRP A 15 -7.45 2.54 7.11
N ASP A 16 -8.21 3.44 7.73
CA ASP A 16 -9.66 3.27 7.90
C ASP A 16 -10.39 3.26 6.55
N GLN A 17 -9.95 4.07 5.59
CA GLN A 17 -10.48 4.03 4.22
C GLN A 17 -10.15 2.70 3.55
N GLN A 18 -8.93 2.20 3.70
CA GLN A 18 -8.51 0.89 3.18
C GLN A 18 -9.35 -0.26 3.76
N VAL A 19 -9.56 -0.26 5.08
CA VAL A 19 -10.42 -1.25 5.75
C VAL A 19 -11.87 -1.12 5.28
N GLY A 20 -12.37 0.11 5.10
CA GLY A 20 -13.72 0.38 4.60
C GLY A 20 -13.97 -0.12 3.17
N ARG A 21 -12.92 -0.19 2.32
CA ARG A 21 -13.01 -0.83 0.99
C ARG A 21 -13.13 -2.36 1.07
N GLY A 22 -12.47 -2.98 2.06
CA GLY A 22 -12.47 -4.42 2.25
C GLY A 22 -12.05 -5.17 0.99
N GLU A 23 -12.79 -6.21 0.63
CA GLU A 23 -12.52 -7.08 -0.52
C GLU A 23 -12.60 -6.37 -1.89
N ALA A 24 -13.25 -5.21 -1.96
CA ALA A 24 -13.27 -4.43 -3.21
C ALA A 24 -11.87 -3.93 -3.59
N GLY A 25 -10.98 -3.78 -2.60
CA GLY A 25 -9.63 -3.26 -2.80
C GLY A 25 -9.60 -1.78 -3.19
N GLU A 26 -8.42 -1.31 -3.56
CA GLU A 26 -8.19 0.04 -4.09
C GLU A 26 -7.06 -0.02 -5.13
N GLU A 27 -7.16 0.79 -6.18
CA GLU A 27 -6.06 0.90 -7.15
C GLU A 27 -4.89 1.67 -6.53
N TRP A 28 -3.69 1.12 -6.59
CA TRP A 28 -2.49 1.82 -6.13
C TRP A 28 -1.96 2.79 -7.20
N ASP A 29 -2.70 3.87 -7.41
CA ASP A 29 -2.42 4.87 -8.42
C ASP A 29 -1.25 5.82 -8.02
N GLY A 30 -1.05 6.91 -8.79
CA GLY A 30 -0.15 7.98 -8.38
C GLY A 30 1.36 7.68 -8.43
N VAL A 31 1.78 6.42 -8.66
CA VAL A 31 3.20 6.06 -8.72
C VAL A 31 3.87 6.68 -9.96
N ARG A 32 4.82 7.59 -9.71
CA ARG A 32 5.67 8.21 -10.74
C ARG A 32 7.15 7.84 -10.60
N ASN A 33 7.49 7.03 -9.60
CA ASN A 33 8.84 6.52 -9.40
C ASN A 33 9.05 5.21 -10.20
N TYR A 34 10.09 5.19 -11.05
CA TYR A 34 10.37 4.04 -11.92
C TYR A 34 10.69 2.75 -11.16
N GLN A 35 11.39 2.84 -10.03
CA GLN A 35 11.76 1.66 -9.24
C GLN A 35 10.53 1.09 -8.53
N ALA A 36 9.73 1.93 -7.88
CA ALA A 36 8.47 1.52 -7.23
C ALA A 36 7.52 0.86 -8.25
N ARG A 37 7.38 1.46 -9.44
CA ARG A 37 6.61 0.87 -10.54
C ARG A 37 7.13 -0.52 -10.93
N ASN A 38 8.45 -0.69 -11.01
CA ASN A 38 9.04 -1.98 -11.36
C ASN A 38 8.84 -3.03 -10.24
N PHE A 39 8.86 -2.62 -8.97
CA PHE A 39 8.48 -3.51 -7.86
C PHE A 39 7.03 -3.95 -7.96
N MET A 40 6.10 -3.02 -8.25
CA MET A 40 4.69 -3.38 -8.45
C MET A 40 4.47 -4.34 -9.62
N ARG A 41 5.23 -4.18 -10.72
CA ARG A 41 5.20 -5.14 -11.84
C ARG A 41 5.70 -6.54 -11.48
N ALA A 42 6.45 -6.68 -10.39
CA ALA A 42 6.94 -7.96 -9.90
C ALA A 42 6.02 -8.61 -8.86
N MET A 43 5.01 -7.89 -8.35
CA MET A 43 4.03 -8.41 -7.40
C MET A 43 3.15 -9.47 -8.06
N GLN A 44 2.77 -10.47 -7.27
CA GLN A 44 1.81 -11.51 -7.68
C GLN A 44 0.59 -11.47 -6.75
N VAL A 45 -0.57 -11.90 -7.25
CA VAL A 45 -1.76 -12.10 -6.42
C VAL A 45 -1.42 -13.02 -5.26
N GLY A 46 -1.73 -12.61 -4.03
CA GLY A 46 -1.37 -13.32 -2.80
C GLY A 46 -0.07 -12.86 -2.14
N ASP A 47 0.72 -12.01 -2.78
CA ASP A 47 1.85 -11.35 -2.10
C ASP A 47 1.33 -10.35 -1.05
N ARG A 48 1.99 -10.29 0.10
CA ARG A 48 1.54 -9.42 1.21
C ARG A 48 2.44 -8.20 1.35
N GLY A 49 1.86 -7.10 1.84
CA GLY A 49 2.61 -5.88 2.10
C GLY A 49 2.20 -5.17 3.38
N PHE A 50 3.14 -4.42 3.96
CA PHE A 50 2.81 -3.50 5.03
C PHE A 50 2.17 -2.23 4.48
N PHE A 51 1.08 -1.78 5.11
CA PHE A 51 0.54 -0.45 4.90
C PHE A 51 1.18 0.51 5.90
N TYR A 52 1.98 1.43 5.39
CA TYR A 52 2.78 2.36 6.19
C TYR A 52 2.25 3.78 6.05
N HIS A 53 1.78 4.35 7.15
CA HIS A 53 1.46 5.77 7.22
C HIS A 53 2.74 6.60 7.20
N SER A 54 2.89 7.45 6.20
CA SER A 54 4.05 8.30 5.95
C SER A 54 3.80 9.76 6.37
N GLN A 55 4.85 10.59 6.30
CA GLN A 55 4.87 12.02 6.66
C GLN A 55 4.63 12.33 8.15
N THR A 56 3.46 11.98 8.71
CA THR A 56 3.07 12.34 10.09
C THR A 56 3.35 11.21 11.08
N GLU A 57 2.50 10.17 11.11
CA GLU A 57 2.54 9.07 12.09
C GLU A 57 3.79 8.19 11.94
N LYS A 58 4.21 7.93 10.69
CA LYS A 58 5.43 7.16 10.35
C LYS A 58 5.45 5.74 10.94
N ALA A 59 4.32 5.04 10.89
CA ALA A 59 4.14 3.70 11.44
C ALA A 59 3.54 2.72 10.43
N VAL A 60 3.81 1.43 10.65
CA VAL A 60 3.06 0.35 10.01
C VAL A 60 1.76 0.15 10.79
N VAL A 61 0.63 0.27 10.10
CA VAL A 61 -0.71 0.24 10.71
C VAL A 61 -1.54 -0.96 10.28
N GLY A 62 -1.08 -1.71 9.27
CA GLY A 62 -1.81 -2.87 8.76
C GLY A 62 -1.01 -3.70 7.77
N ILE A 63 -1.62 -4.80 7.35
CA ILE A 63 -1.12 -5.69 6.29
C ILE A 63 -2.18 -5.73 5.19
N VAL A 64 -1.72 -5.64 3.94
CA VAL A 64 -2.53 -5.76 2.72
C VAL A 64 -2.06 -6.94 1.87
N GLU A 65 -2.88 -7.33 0.91
CA GLU A 65 -2.66 -8.36 -0.12
C GLU A 65 -3.21 -7.85 -1.45
#